data_AF-A0A2V6AAB3-F1
#
_entry.id   AF-A0A2V6AAB3-F1
#
_cell.length_a   1.000
_cell.length_b   1.000
_cell.length_c   1.000
_cell.angle_alpha   90.00
_cell.angle_beta   90.00
_cell.angle_gamma   90.00
#
_symmetry.space_group_name_H-M   'P 1'
#
loop_
_entity.id
_entity.type
_entity.pdbx_description
1 polymer ?
#
loop_
_entity_poly.entity_id
_entity_poly.type
_entity_poly.pdbx_seq_one_letter_code
_entity_poly.pdbx_strand_id
1 'polypeptide(L)'
;MKINDGIQMTRLRAATARQANDESMKNDEARRARFRHSGFVILSSFVIQASSFLLTAIFPTVLQAADNISILGSKPKWSALEKYQGTITHDEFSRLLQNVYCTHGFAPDLIEINEKVARILMNREAQKFFTLRFAENDASRKPVPRLWRPAESLPPARPEKPLSGLRIALDPGHLGGQWAKMEERWFQVGNSSPVTEGDLTLHVARLLAPRLRKLGARVFFIRNSNEPITAKRPDDFKERARKILIRNGVPQPRADVLDPNDPEKEQTIRWQSEILFYRYSEIRRRAALVNFKLHPDLVLCLHFNAEGWGDPNSPVLLDTNHLHLLVNGSYLQDELEFDDERFEIIRRLLSRAYDEELPLADGVATAMAKEMQLPPYQYPTTLTTTKVGTSGYVYARNLLATRIYRCPVVYCEPYVMNSNDVFARIQAGDYEGMRNVNGTERKSIFREYADSVVDGLAEYYSEARGL
;
A
#
# COMPACT_ATOMS: atom_id res chain seq x y z
N MET A 1 -8.43 41.49 60.22
CA MET A 1 -9.71 41.24 59.53
C MET A 1 -9.47 40.09 58.57
N LYS A 2 -9.89 38.88 59.00
CA LYS A 2 -9.92 37.62 58.21
C LYS A 2 -10.76 37.85 56.94
N ILE A 3 -10.44 37.33 55.76
CA ILE A 3 -10.65 35.97 55.21
C ILE A 3 -9.78 35.89 53.92
N ASN A 4 -8.79 35.01 53.74
CA ASN A 4 -8.74 33.56 53.43
C ASN A 4 -9.08 33.13 51.97
N ASP A 5 -8.03 32.63 51.30
CA ASP A 5 -7.90 31.55 50.30
C ASP A 5 -8.75 31.48 49.01
N GLY A 6 -8.05 31.39 47.87
CA GLY A 6 -8.66 30.89 46.61
C GLY A 6 -7.97 31.22 45.29
N ILE A 7 -6.64 31.04 45.14
CA ILE A 7 -5.98 31.06 43.82
C ILE A 7 -5.22 29.75 43.62
N GLN A 8 -5.88 28.78 42.99
CA GLN A 8 -5.31 27.74 42.10
C GLN A 8 -6.40 26.71 41.76
N MET A 9 -7.12 26.87 40.65
CA MET A 9 -7.88 25.81 39.95
C MET A 9 -8.58 26.42 38.72
N THR A 10 -7.83 26.74 37.66
CA THR A 10 -8.48 27.12 36.37
C THR A 10 -7.66 26.78 35.13
N ARG A 11 -6.79 25.76 35.20
CA ARG A 11 -6.04 25.27 34.01
C ARG A 11 -6.10 23.76 33.76
N LEU A 12 -7.13 23.07 34.28
CA LEU A 12 -7.24 21.60 34.13
C LEU A 12 -8.56 21.10 33.50
N ARG A 13 -9.25 21.93 32.72
CA ARG A 13 -10.46 21.48 31.97
C ARG A 13 -10.43 21.73 30.45
N ALA A 14 -9.29 22.14 29.89
CA ALA A 14 -9.14 22.33 28.44
C ALA A 14 -8.21 21.30 27.76
N ALA A 15 -7.70 20.31 28.50
CA ALA A 15 -6.73 19.34 27.99
C ALA A 15 -7.32 17.95 27.65
N THR A 16 -8.56 17.66 28.01
CA THR A 16 -9.18 16.33 27.85
C THR A 16 -10.14 16.20 26.65
N ALA A 17 -10.42 17.28 25.91
CA ALA A 17 -11.31 17.25 24.74
C ALA A 17 -10.59 17.22 23.38
N ARG A 18 -9.25 17.38 23.35
CA ARG A 18 -8.43 17.29 22.12
C ARG A 18 -7.87 15.90 21.85
N GLN A 19 -8.20 14.91 22.68
CA GLN A 19 -7.53 13.60 22.68
C GLN A 19 -8.37 12.47 22.05
N ALA A 20 -9.61 12.75 21.63
CA ALA A 20 -10.54 11.74 21.09
C ALA A 20 -10.73 11.79 19.55
N ASN A 21 -10.19 12.79 18.85
CA ASN A 21 -10.58 13.08 17.46
C ASN A 21 -9.55 12.64 16.39
N ASP A 22 -8.66 11.72 16.72
CA ASP A 22 -7.50 11.39 15.87
C ASP A 22 -7.23 9.86 15.79
N GLU A 23 -8.18 9.03 16.23
CA GLU A 23 -7.97 7.60 16.45
C GLU A 23 -8.05 6.72 15.18
N SER A 24 -8.73 7.12 14.11
CA SER A 24 -8.94 6.19 12.97
C SER A 24 -7.71 5.99 12.08
N MET A 25 -6.83 6.99 11.95
CA MET A 25 -5.52 6.82 11.28
C MET A 25 -4.37 6.55 12.26
N LYS A 26 -4.45 7.00 13.52
CA LYS A 26 -3.42 6.71 14.53
C LYS A 26 -3.44 5.26 15.04
N ASN A 27 -4.57 4.54 14.94
CA ASN A 27 -4.66 3.18 15.49
C ASN A 27 -3.77 2.17 14.76
N ASP A 28 -3.42 2.37 13.48
CA ASP A 28 -2.48 1.47 12.79
C ASP A 28 -1.01 1.84 13.05
N GLU A 29 -0.68 3.13 13.21
CA GLU A 29 0.71 3.60 13.39
C GLU A 29 1.18 3.61 14.87
N ALA A 30 0.34 4.02 15.82
CA ALA A 30 0.73 4.13 17.23
C ALA A 30 0.60 2.80 18.01
N ARG A 31 -0.18 1.84 17.52
CA ARG A 31 -0.55 0.63 18.27
C ARG A 31 0.41 -0.54 18.03
N ARG A 32 1.16 -0.54 16.91
CA ARG A 32 2.34 -1.42 16.75
C ARG A 32 3.43 -1.15 17.80
N ALA A 33 3.55 0.09 18.28
CA ALA A 33 4.60 0.49 19.23
C ALA A 33 4.33 0.10 20.70
N ARG A 34 3.07 -0.10 21.13
CA ARG A 34 2.74 -0.29 22.57
C ARG A 34 2.73 -1.73 23.08
N PHE A 35 2.75 -2.75 22.21
CA PHE A 35 2.55 -4.15 22.64
C PHE A 35 3.83 -4.97 22.86
N ARG A 36 5.00 -4.35 22.96
CA ARG A 36 6.28 -5.08 23.10
C ARG A 36 7.13 -4.62 24.27
N HIS A 37 6.62 -4.64 25.50
CA HIS A 37 7.47 -4.65 26.69
C HIS A 37 6.85 -5.58 27.75
N SER A 38 7.28 -6.83 27.78
CA SER A 38 7.42 -7.65 28.99
C SER A 38 8.11 -8.95 28.60
N GLY A 39 9.44 -8.97 28.69
CA GLY A 39 10.20 -10.20 28.77
C GLY A 39 10.00 -10.80 30.16
N PHE A 40 9.69 -12.10 30.22
CA PHE A 40 9.79 -12.84 31.47
C PHE A 40 10.55 -14.15 31.25
N VAL A 41 11.61 -14.27 32.05
CA VAL A 41 12.49 -15.43 32.20
C VAL A 41 11.73 -16.48 33.00
N ILE A 42 11.62 -17.71 32.47
CA ILE A 42 11.14 -18.86 33.23
C ILE A 42 12.37 -19.61 33.75
N LEU A 43 12.53 -19.61 35.08
CA LEU A 43 13.49 -20.45 35.80
C LEU A 43 12.94 -21.88 35.89
N SER A 44 13.69 -22.81 35.32
CA SER A 44 13.51 -24.25 35.43
C SER A 44 13.97 -24.78 36.78
N SER A 45 13.22 -25.73 37.36
CA SER A 45 13.75 -26.93 38.07
C SER A 45 12.58 -27.82 38.53
N PHE A 46 12.57 -29.10 38.14
CA PHE A 46 12.74 -30.25 39.05
C PHE A 46 12.68 -31.57 38.25
N VAL A 47 13.59 -32.47 38.62
CA VAL A 47 13.91 -33.78 38.04
C VAL A 47 13.05 -34.87 38.69
N ILE A 48 12.51 -35.84 37.93
CA ILE A 48 12.44 -37.25 38.34
C ILE A 48 12.72 -38.16 37.13
N GLN A 49 13.55 -39.15 37.41
CA GLN A 49 14.24 -40.11 36.57
C GLN A 49 13.37 -41.36 36.32
N ALA A 50 13.37 -41.89 35.09
CA ALA A 50 13.13 -43.32 34.84
C ALA A 50 13.70 -43.72 33.47
N SER A 51 14.69 -44.62 33.52
CA SER A 51 15.40 -45.18 32.38
C SER A 51 14.53 -46.14 31.59
N SER A 52 14.60 -46.08 30.26
CA SER A 52 14.32 -47.22 29.37
C SER A 52 15.08 -47.02 28.07
N PHE A 53 16.04 -47.91 27.82
CA PHE A 53 16.79 -48.02 26.58
C PHE A 53 15.84 -48.45 25.46
N LEU A 54 15.59 -47.55 24.50
CA LEU A 54 15.10 -47.91 23.17
C LEU A 54 16.09 -47.31 22.16
N LEU A 55 16.79 -48.17 21.42
CA LEU A 55 17.50 -47.78 20.21
C LEU A 55 16.46 -47.34 19.16
N THR A 56 16.13 -46.06 19.12
CA THR A 56 15.47 -45.44 17.98
C THR A 56 16.56 -45.01 17.01
N ALA A 57 16.52 -45.53 15.79
CA ALA A 57 17.32 -45.02 14.69
C ALA A 57 16.93 -43.55 14.46
N ILE A 58 17.75 -42.62 14.95
CA ILE A 58 17.60 -41.19 14.73
C ILE A 58 18.04 -40.94 13.28
N PHE A 59 17.10 -41.02 12.35
CA PHE A 59 17.25 -40.26 11.12
C PHE A 59 17.29 -38.79 11.53
N PRO A 60 18.35 -38.02 11.24
CA PRO A 60 18.30 -36.58 11.46
C PRO A 60 17.24 -36.03 10.52
N THR A 61 16.03 -35.83 11.04
CA THR A 61 15.10 -34.87 10.47
C THR A 61 15.84 -33.55 10.55
N VAL A 62 16.43 -33.13 9.44
CA VAL A 62 16.95 -31.78 9.28
C VAL A 62 15.73 -30.88 9.49
N LEU A 63 15.60 -30.37 10.71
CA LEU A 63 14.53 -29.47 11.08
C LEU A 63 14.78 -28.20 10.28
N GLN A 64 14.10 -28.08 9.14
CA GLN A 64 14.24 -26.92 8.28
C GLN A 64 13.59 -25.75 9.03
N ALA A 65 14.40 -24.76 9.39
CA ALA A 65 13.92 -23.54 10.04
C ALA A 65 12.72 -22.96 9.27
N ALA A 66 11.71 -22.53 10.00
CA ALA A 66 10.51 -21.95 9.41
C ALA A 66 10.83 -20.56 8.86
N ASP A 67 10.26 -20.21 7.72
CA ASP A 67 10.40 -18.85 7.19
C ASP A 67 9.54 -17.88 8.03
N ASN A 68 10.07 -16.71 8.37
CA ASN A 68 9.32 -15.65 9.04
C ASN A 68 8.52 -14.86 7.99
N ILE A 69 7.28 -15.28 7.73
CA ILE A 69 6.48 -14.77 6.61
C ILE A 69 5.40 -13.80 7.08
N SER A 70 5.21 -12.72 6.33
CA SER A 70 4.15 -11.73 6.53
C SER A 70 2.73 -12.33 6.41
N ILE A 71 1.70 -11.55 6.75
CA ILE A 71 0.31 -12.00 6.69
C ILE A 71 -0.10 -12.41 5.26
N LEU A 72 -0.58 -13.65 5.13
CA LEU A 72 -0.85 -14.35 3.87
C LEU A 72 0.34 -14.33 2.88
N GLY A 73 1.56 -14.08 3.37
CA GLY A 73 2.79 -14.06 2.58
C GLY A 73 3.11 -15.40 1.92
N SER A 74 3.95 -15.33 0.90
CA SER A 74 4.43 -16.50 0.17
C SER A 74 5.89 -16.74 0.52
N LYS A 75 6.29 -18.01 0.60
CA LYS A 75 7.68 -18.37 0.79
C LYS A 75 8.57 -17.71 -0.29
N PRO A 76 9.62 -16.96 0.10
CA PRO A 76 10.56 -16.36 -0.82
C PRO A 76 11.18 -17.38 -1.77
N LYS A 77 11.22 -17.04 -3.06
CA LYS A 77 11.96 -17.82 -4.07
C LYS A 77 13.29 -17.12 -4.35
N TRP A 78 14.20 -17.12 -3.39
CA TRP A 78 15.50 -16.42 -3.46
C TRP A 78 16.30 -16.74 -4.73
N SER A 79 16.24 -17.98 -5.24
CA SER A 79 16.88 -18.36 -6.52
C SER A 79 16.37 -17.56 -7.73
N ALA A 80 15.18 -16.99 -7.66
CA ALA A 80 14.66 -16.12 -8.71
C ALA A 80 15.43 -14.78 -8.83
N LEU A 81 16.24 -14.43 -7.82
CA LEU A 81 17.10 -13.25 -7.83
C LEU A 81 18.43 -13.48 -8.56
N GLU A 82 18.82 -14.74 -8.83
CA GLU A 82 20.11 -15.06 -9.46
C GLU A 82 20.26 -14.46 -10.86
N LYS A 83 19.15 -14.21 -11.56
CA LYS A 83 19.18 -13.55 -12.87
C LYS A 83 19.61 -12.07 -12.81
N TYR A 84 19.64 -11.46 -11.63
CA TYR A 84 20.05 -10.06 -11.42
C TYR A 84 21.54 -9.92 -11.04
N GLN A 85 22.30 -11.01 -11.01
CA GLN A 85 23.73 -10.96 -10.70
C GLN A 85 24.49 -10.08 -11.73
N GLY A 86 25.12 -9.01 -11.25
CA GLY A 86 25.86 -8.06 -12.08
C GLY A 86 24.97 -7.09 -12.89
N THR A 87 23.71 -6.87 -12.52
CA THR A 87 22.83 -5.90 -13.23
C THR A 87 22.83 -4.51 -12.59
N ILE A 88 23.47 -4.33 -11.44
CA ILE A 88 23.50 -3.07 -10.68
C ILE A 88 24.89 -2.88 -10.06
N THR A 89 25.37 -1.65 -10.00
CA THR A 89 26.62 -1.30 -9.31
C THR A 89 26.39 -1.17 -7.81
N HIS A 90 27.49 -1.18 -7.03
CA HIS A 90 27.46 -0.95 -5.59
C HIS A 90 26.73 0.35 -5.24
N ASP A 91 27.18 1.48 -5.79
CA ASP A 91 26.69 2.81 -5.42
C ASP A 91 25.21 2.96 -5.71
N GLU A 92 24.76 2.42 -6.85
CA GLU A 92 23.37 2.49 -7.26
C GLU A 92 22.46 1.59 -6.41
N PHE A 93 22.94 0.41 -6.01
CA PHE A 93 22.23 -0.44 -5.06
C PHE A 93 22.10 0.25 -3.70
N SER A 94 23.19 0.79 -3.17
CA SER A 94 23.23 1.51 -1.89
C SER A 94 22.32 2.73 -1.90
N ARG A 95 22.38 3.55 -2.96
CA ARG A 95 21.53 4.74 -3.14
C ARG A 95 20.05 4.36 -3.16
N LEU A 96 19.65 3.38 -3.97
CA LEU A 96 18.25 2.96 -4.03
C LEU A 96 17.79 2.36 -2.70
N LEU A 97 18.58 1.50 -2.08
CA LEU A 97 18.20 0.88 -0.82
C LEU A 97 18.04 1.93 0.28
N GLN A 98 18.99 2.83 0.46
CA GLN A 98 18.99 3.79 1.57
C GLN A 98 18.06 4.98 1.34
N ASN A 99 18.00 5.51 0.10
CA ASN A 99 17.32 6.78 -0.18
C ASN A 99 15.92 6.61 -0.77
N VAL A 100 15.52 5.38 -1.12
CA VAL A 100 14.20 5.09 -1.68
C VAL A 100 13.47 4.05 -0.84
N TYR A 101 14.06 2.87 -0.68
CA TYR A 101 13.34 1.73 -0.09
C TYR A 101 13.40 1.71 1.43
N CYS A 102 14.51 2.10 2.05
CA CYS A 102 14.73 1.99 3.50
C CYS A 102 15.17 3.34 4.09
N THR A 103 14.41 4.41 3.80
CA THR A 103 14.68 5.79 4.24
C THR A 103 14.65 5.98 5.76
N HIS A 104 14.06 5.03 6.49
CA HIS A 104 14.05 4.96 7.96
C HIS A 104 15.14 4.04 8.52
N GLY A 105 16.10 3.64 7.69
CA GLY A 105 17.16 2.70 8.02
C GLY A 105 16.73 1.23 7.95
N PHE A 106 17.71 0.35 8.09
CA PHE A 106 17.54 -1.10 8.19
C PHE A 106 18.63 -1.67 9.08
N ALA A 107 18.37 -2.81 9.71
CA ALA A 107 19.35 -3.44 10.59
C ALA A 107 20.51 -4.06 9.75
N PRO A 108 21.80 -3.81 10.08
CA PRO A 108 22.94 -4.27 9.29
C PRO A 108 23.06 -5.79 9.14
N ASP A 109 22.48 -6.55 10.07
CA ASP A 109 22.44 -8.01 10.03
C ASP A 109 21.41 -8.55 9.02
N LEU A 110 20.44 -7.72 8.59
CA LEU A 110 19.49 -8.08 7.54
C LEU A 110 20.11 -7.92 6.14
N ILE A 111 20.89 -6.85 5.94
CA ILE A 111 21.52 -6.52 4.66
C ILE A 111 22.92 -5.96 4.93
N GLU A 112 23.95 -6.72 4.57
CA GLU A 112 25.35 -6.30 4.62
C GLU A 112 25.77 -5.88 3.22
N ILE A 113 26.35 -4.69 3.06
CA ILE A 113 26.80 -4.16 1.77
C ILE A 113 28.32 -3.95 1.83
N ASN A 114 29.04 -4.65 0.96
CA ASN A 114 30.48 -4.55 0.76
C ASN A 114 30.76 -4.07 -0.68
N GLU A 115 32.01 -3.68 -0.98
CA GLU A 115 32.37 -3.08 -2.28
C GLU A 115 31.90 -3.89 -3.52
N LYS A 116 31.92 -5.22 -3.43
CA LYS A 116 31.62 -6.12 -4.58
C LYS A 116 30.29 -6.85 -4.46
N VAL A 117 29.71 -6.92 -3.26
CA VAL A 117 28.53 -7.75 -3.00
C VAL A 117 27.61 -7.15 -1.95
N ALA A 118 26.32 -7.45 -2.05
CA ALA A 118 25.38 -7.38 -0.93
C ALA A 118 25.03 -8.79 -0.44
N ARG A 119 25.04 -9.01 0.87
CA ARG A 119 24.54 -10.22 1.52
C ARG A 119 23.22 -9.91 2.20
N ILE A 120 22.16 -10.61 1.80
CA ILE A 120 20.81 -10.41 2.30
C ILE A 120 20.38 -11.63 3.11
N LEU A 121 19.94 -11.42 4.35
CA LEU A 121 19.46 -12.48 5.23
C LEU A 121 18.19 -13.10 4.67
N MET A 122 18.28 -14.38 4.29
CA MET A 122 17.16 -15.16 3.76
C MET A 122 16.26 -15.70 4.86
N ASN A 123 16.87 -16.13 5.97
CA ASN A 123 16.20 -16.72 7.12
C ASN A 123 17.10 -16.58 8.35
N ARG A 124 16.57 -15.98 9.42
CA ARG A 124 17.31 -15.65 10.64
C ARG A 124 17.70 -16.88 11.44
N GLU A 125 16.80 -17.84 11.62
CA GLU A 125 17.06 -19.07 12.39
C GLU A 125 18.11 -19.96 11.71
N ALA A 126 18.05 -20.08 10.38
CA ALA A 126 19.00 -20.89 9.62
C ALA A 126 20.32 -20.18 9.30
N GLN A 127 20.44 -18.87 9.60
CA GLN A 127 21.59 -18.03 9.22
C GLN A 127 21.96 -18.18 7.73
N LYS A 128 20.96 -18.22 6.86
CA LYS A 128 21.14 -18.35 5.40
C LYS A 128 21.10 -16.98 4.74
N PHE A 129 21.98 -16.77 3.76
CA PHE A 129 22.14 -15.50 3.07
C PHE A 129 22.11 -15.70 1.55
N PHE A 130 21.48 -14.75 0.85
CA PHE A 130 21.59 -14.59 -0.59
C PHE A 130 22.70 -13.58 -0.86
N THR A 131 23.62 -13.90 -1.78
CA THR A 131 24.72 -13.00 -2.15
C THR A 131 24.49 -12.44 -3.55
N LEU A 132 24.22 -11.15 -3.62
CA LEU A 132 24.16 -10.39 -4.87
C LEU A 132 25.55 -9.85 -5.20
N ARG A 133 26.08 -10.17 -6.38
CA ARG A 133 27.29 -9.58 -6.94
C ARG A 133 26.93 -8.34 -7.74
N PHE A 134 27.67 -7.27 -7.50
CA PHE A 134 27.54 -6.03 -8.25
C PHE A 134 28.25 -6.12 -9.61
N ALA A 135 27.82 -5.27 -10.53
CA ALA A 135 28.61 -4.92 -11.70
C ALA A 135 29.82 -4.09 -11.25
N GLU A 136 30.97 -4.27 -11.91
CA GLU A 136 32.20 -3.53 -11.57
C GLU A 136 32.05 -2.02 -11.83
N ASN A 137 31.34 -1.70 -12.90
CA ASN A 137 31.04 -0.34 -13.34
C ASN A 137 29.85 -0.36 -14.31
N ASP A 138 29.42 0.83 -14.73
CA ASP A 138 28.27 1.02 -15.60
C ASP A 138 28.40 0.34 -16.96
N ALA A 139 29.61 0.35 -17.55
CA ALA A 139 29.88 -0.30 -18.82
C ALA A 139 29.80 -1.84 -18.74
N SER A 140 30.03 -2.42 -17.56
CA SER A 140 29.97 -3.86 -17.32
C SER A 140 28.59 -4.38 -16.88
N ARG A 141 27.59 -3.51 -16.70
CA ARG A 141 26.26 -3.90 -16.23
C ARG A 141 25.60 -4.87 -17.21
N LYS A 142 25.08 -5.97 -16.69
CA LYS A 142 24.23 -6.88 -17.47
C LYS A 142 22.84 -6.29 -17.67
N PRO A 143 22.12 -6.65 -18.75
CA PRO A 143 20.74 -6.25 -18.95
C PRO A 143 19.85 -6.68 -17.78
N VAL A 144 18.98 -5.78 -17.33
CA VAL A 144 18.05 -6.03 -16.22
C VAL A 144 16.87 -6.90 -16.71
N PRO A 145 16.65 -8.10 -16.14
CA PRO A 145 15.49 -8.91 -16.47
C PRO A 145 14.21 -8.29 -15.92
N ARG A 146 13.28 -7.89 -16.81
CA ARG A 146 12.01 -7.27 -16.43
C ARG A 146 10.81 -8.09 -16.90
N LEU A 147 9.68 -7.96 -16.20
CA LEU A 147 8.36 -8.45 -16.63
C LEU A 147 7.49 -7.34 -17.26
N TRP A 148 8.08 -6.17 -17.41
CA TRP A 148 7.51 -4.91 -17.88
C TRP A 148 8.54 -4.22 -18.79
N ARG A 149 8.11 -3.24 -19.58
CA ARG A 149 8.96 -2.50 -20.51
C ARG A 149 9.04 -1.02 -20.10
N PRO A 150 10.24 -0.43 -19.98
CA PRO A 150 10.37 1.01 -19.76
C PRO A 150 9.91 1.81 -20.98
N ALA A 151 9.53 3.07 -20.78
CA ALA A 151 9.06 3.97 -21.85
C ALA A 151 10.02 3.99 -23.04
N GLU A 152 11.31 4.13 -22.78
CA GLU A 152 12.39 4.20 -23.78
C GLU A 152 12.51 2.93 -24.65
N SER A 153 11.99 1.78 -24.17
CA SER A 153 12.02 0.53 -24.93
C SER A 153 10.80 0.34 -25.84
N LEU A 154 9.80 1.22 -25.74
CA LEU A 154 8.67 1.24 -26.66
C LEU A 154 9.06 2.00 -27.94
N PRO A 155 8.40 1.74 -29.09
CA PRO A 155 8.62 2.52 -30.31
C PRO A 155 8.44 4.03 -30.06
N PRO A 156 8.99 4.95 -30.87
CA PRO A 156 8.76 6.39 -30.69
C PRO A 156 7.27 6.74 -30.55
N ALA A 157 6.96 7.75 -29.74
CA ALA A 157 5.60 8.24 -29.58
C ALA A 157 5.10 8.86 -30.91
N ARG A 158 3.78 8.85 -31.12
CA ARG A 158 3.13 9.50 -32.26
C ARG A 158 2.18 10.56 -31.72
N PRO A 159 2.06 11.76 -32.34
CA PRO A 159 1.30 12.86 -31.75
C PRO A 159 -0.14 12.47 -31.43
N GLU A 160 -0.80 11.69 -32.30
CA GLU A 160 -2.20 11.29 -32.11
C GLU A 160 -2.37 10.05 -31.23
N LYS A 161 -1.30 9.29 -31.02
CA LYS A 161 -1.29 8.03 -30.26
C LYS A 161 -0.03 7.91 -29.39
N PRO A 162 0.17 8.82 -28.42
CA PRO A 162 1.38 8.85 -27.60
C PRO A 162 1.53 7.57 -26.77
N LEU A 163 0.44 6.88 -26.45
CA LEU A 163 0.45 5.64 -25.65
C LEU A 163 0.50 4.36 -26.51
N SER A 164 0.74 4.48 -27.82
CA SER A 164 0.76 3.33 -28.73
C SER A 164 1.77 2.26 -28.28
N GLY A 165 1.26 1.05 -28.06
CA GLY A 165 2.06 -0.14 -27.68
C GLY A 165 2.24 -0.34 -26.18
N LEU A 166 1.86 0.65 -25.36
CA LEU A 166 1.91 0.58 -23.91
C LEU A 166 0.82 -0.35 -23.36
N ARG A 167 1.16 -1.17 -22.36
CA ARG A 167 0.21 -2.05 -21.66
C ARG A 167 -0.09 -1.49 -20.28
N ILE A 168 -1.30 -1.00 -20.08
CA ILE A 168 -1.74 -0.43 -18.80
C ILE A 168 -2.75 -1.37 -18.15
N ALA A 169 -2.53 -1.72 -16.89
CA ALA A 169 -3.54 -2.36 -16.07
C ALA A 169 -4.17 -1.35 -15.10
N LEU A 170 -5.49 -1.27 -15.08
CA LEU A 170 -6.24 -0.45 -14.14
C LEU A 170 -6.58 -1.30 -12.91
N ASP A 171 -6.19 -0.82 -11.74
CA ASP A 171 -6.57 -1.37 -10.44
C ASP A 171 -7.53 -0.40 -9.74
N PRO A 172 -8.85 -0.53 -9.94
CA PRO A 172 -9.81 0.21 -9.15
C PRO A 172 -9.71 -0.25 -7.69
N GLY A 173 -9.28 0.64 -6.81
CA GLY A 173 -9.13 0.42 -5.38
C GLY A 173 -10.39 -0.13 -4.73
N HIS A 174 -10.24 -0.83 -3.61
CA HIS A 174 -11.37 -1.31 -2.79
C HIS A 174 -12.33 -2.27 -3.52
N LEU A 175 -13.37 -2.70 -2.81
CA LEU A 175 -14.54 -3.40 -3.33
C LEU A 175 -15.80 -2.56 -3.13
N GLY A 176 -16.65 -2.52 -4.16
CA GLY A 176 -17.88 -1.73 -4.17
C GLY A 176 -19.13 -2.53 -3.77
N GLY A 177 -20.31 -1.94 -3.96
CA GLY A 177 -21.59 -2.60 -3.71
C GLY A 177 -21.72 -3.19 -2.30
N GLN A 178 -22.12 -4.46 -2.21
CA GLN A 178 -22.35 -5.14 -0.92
C GLN A 178 -21.11 -5.27 -0.04
N TRP A 179 -19.91 -5.14 -0.61
CA TRP A 179 -18.64 -5.28 0.11
C TRP A 179 -18.19 -3.97 0.77
N ALA A 180 -18.69 -2.82 0.32
CA ALA A 180 -18.18 -1.51 0.72
C ALA A 180 -18.26 -1.26 2.24
N LYS A 181 -19.34 -1.71 2.90
CA LYS A 181 -19.50 -1.58 4.35
C LYS A 181 -18.45 -2.39 5.13
N MET A 182 -18.10 -3.58 4.65
CA MET A 182 -17.07 -4.43 5.26
C MET A 182 -15.67 -3.81 5.17
N GLU A 183 -15.38 -3.12 4.07
CA GLU A 183 -14.09 -2.43 3.91
C GLU A 183 -13.99 -1.14 4.72
N GLU A 184 -15.08 -0.69 5.33
CA GLU A 184 -15.19 0.59 6.05
C GLU A 184 -14.81 1.81 5.17
N ARG A 185 -14.87 1.65 3.85
CA ARG A 185 -14.67 2.70 2.83
C ARG A 185 -16.00 3.10 2.22
N TRP A 186 -16.95 3.38 3.12
CA TRP A 186 -18.35 3.61 2.85
C TRP A 186 -18.91 4.63 3.84
N PHE A 187 -19.77 5.54 3.37
CA PHE A 187 -20.58 6.36 4.25
C PHE A 187 -21.86 6.90 3.56
N GLN A 188 -22.77 7.48 4.35
CA GLN A 188 -23.99 8.12 3.86
C GLN A 188 -24.36 9.32 4.74
N VAL A 189 -24.83 10.42 4.13
CA VAL A 189 -25.24 11.62 4.86
C VAL A 189 -26.75 11.82 4.67
N GLY A 190 -27.52 11.73 5.75
CA GLY A 190 -28.97 11.80 5.71
C GLY A 190 -29.56 10.77 4.73
N ASN A 191 -30.43 11.24 3.82
CA ASN A 191 -31.08 10.40 2.82
C ASN A 191 -30.34 10.39 1.46
N SER A 192 -29.07 10.81 1.42
CA SER A 192 -28.28 10.82 0.18
C SER A 192 -28.04 9.41 -0.35
N SER A 193 -27.57 9.31 -1.60
CA SER A 193 -26.99 8.05 -2.06
C SER A 193 -25.71 7.75 -1.26
N PRO A 194 -25.44 6.47 -0.92
CA PRO A 194 -24.22 6.12 -0.22
C PRO A 194 -22.99 6.40 -1.09
N VAL A 195 -21.92 6.86 -0.45
CA VAL A 195 -20.60 7.04 -1.06
C VAL A 195 -19.77 5.80 -0.77
N THR A 196 -19.28 5.17 -1.83
CA THR A 196 -18.63 3.86 -1.80
C THR A 196 -17.37 3.90 -2.65
N GLU A 197 -16.19 3.95 -2.03
CA GLU A 197 -14.95 4.18 -2.79
C GLU A 197 -14.72 3.14 -3.90
N GLY A 198 -15.04 1.88 -3.63
CA GLY A 198 -14.96 0.80 -4.62
C GLY A 198 -15.86 0.99 -5.85
N ASP A 199 -17.00 1.67 -5.74
CA ASP A 199 -17.84 1.98 -6.90
C ASP A 199 -17.29 3.20 -7.65
N LEU A 200 -16.86 4.24 -6.92
CA LEU A 200 -16.29 5.45 -7.50
C LEU A 200 -15.06 5.15 -8.35
N THR A 201 -14.10 4.39 -7.80
CA THR A 201 -12.86 4.01 -8.49
C THR A 201 -13.12 3.15 -9.72
N LEU A 202 -14.10 2.23 -9.65
CA LEU A 202 -14.50 1.41 -10.79
C LEU A 202 -15.12 2.26 -11.88
N HIS A 203 -15.91 3.27 -11.52
CA HIS A 203 -16.49 4.22 -12.46
C HIS A 203 -15.40 5.04 -13.19
N VAL A 204 -14.43 5.59 -12.43
CA VAL A 204 -13.27 6.29 -13.02
C VAL A 204 -12.50 5.36 -13.97
N ALA A 205 -12.24 4.11 -13.58
CA ALA A 205 -11.54 3.15 -14.43
C ALA A 205 -12.27 2.89 -15.76
N ARG A 206 -13.61 2.83 -15.73
CA ARG A 206 -14.45 2.65 -16.93
C ARG A 206 -14.42 3.87 -17.85
N LEU A 207 -14.28 5.08 -17.31
CA LEU A 207 -14.09 6.30 -18.09
C LEU A 207 -12.65 6.43 -18.63
N LEU A 208 -11.67 6.02 -17.84
CA LEU A 208 -10.25 6.08 -18.16
C LEU A 208 -9.87 5.11 -19.29
N ALA A 209 -10.37 3.87 -19.24
CA ALA A 209 -10.03 2.83 -20.22
C ALA A 209 -10.26 3.21 -21.70
N PRO A 210 -11.43 3.73 -22.14
CA PRO A 210 -11.63 4.12 -23.53
C PRO A 210 -10.74 5.30 -23.93
N ARG A 211 -10.44 6.23 -23.02
CA ARG A 211 -9.56 7.38 -23.29
C ARG A 211 -8.12 6.93 -23.54
N LEU A 212 -7.57 6.08 -22.68
CA LEU A 212 -6.23 5.50 -22.87
C LEU A 212 -6.14 4.66 -24.16
N ARG A 213 -7.20 3.88 -24.47
CA ARG A 213 -7.26 3.11 -25.72
C ARG A 213 -7.28 4.00 -26.96
N LYS A 214 -7.96 5.15 -26.90
CA LYS A 214 -7.98 6.14 -27.99
C LYS A 214 -6.57 6.65 -28.30
N LEU A 215 -5.73 6.83 -27.27
CA LEU A 215 -4.31 7.20 -27.40
C LEU A 215 -3.37 6.03 -27.75
N GLY A 216 -3.92 4.83 -28.01
CA GLY A 216 -3.15 3.67 -28.49
C GLY A 216 -2.71 2.67 -27.41
N ALA A 217 -3.07 2.87 -26.14
CA ALA A 217 -2.72 1.93 -25.08
C ALA A 217 -3.54 0.63 -25.17
N ARG A 218 -2.93 -0.49 -24.78
CA ARG A 218 -3.64 -1.73 -24.47
C ARG A 218 -4.01 -1.74 -22.99
N VAL A 219 -5.31 -1.60 -22.71
CA VAL A 219 -5.84 -1.45 -21.34
C VAL A 219 -6.48 -2.74 -20.84
N PHE A 220 -6.05 -3.18 -19.66
CA PHE A 220 -6.59 -4.30 -18.90
C PHE A 220 -7.27 -3.81 -17.61
N PHE A 221 -8.27 -4.54 -17.15
CA PHE A 221 -8.88 -4.35 -15.83
C PHE A 221 -8.39 -5.46 -14.90
N ILE A 222 -7.87 -5.08 -13.73
CA ILE A 222 -7.55 -6.04 -12.66
C ILE A 222 -8.85 -6.52 -11.98
N ARG A 223 -9.82 -5.61 -11.79
CA ARG A 223 -11.23 -5.94 -11.61
C ARG A 223 -12.10 -5.04 -12.50
N ASN A 224 -13.24 -5.56 -12.95
CA ASN A 224 -14.20 -4.81 -13.78
C ASN A 224 -15.64 -4.87 -13.24
N SER A 225 -15.78 -5.30 -11.98
CA SER A 225 -17.06 -5.37 -11.27
C SER A 225 -16.83 -5.10 -9.79
N ASN A 226 -17.91 -5.06 -9.02
CA ASN A 226 -17.86 -4.94 -7.57
C ASN A 226 -17.53 -6.25 -6.86
N GLU A 227 -17.53 -7.37 -7.60
CA GLU A 227 -17.17 -8.66 -7.03
C GLU A 227 -15.65 -8.78 -6.80
N PRO A 228 -15.23 -9.38 -5.67
CA PRO A 228 -13.84 -9.73 -5.43
C PRO A 228 -13.34 -10.71 -6.49
N ILE A 229 -12.08 -10.59 -6.89
CA ILE A 229 -11.48 -11.55 -7.82
C ILE A 229 -10.87 -12.76 -7.11
N THR A 230 -10.68 -12.67 -5.79
CA THR A 230 -10.38 -13.84 -4.96
C THR A 230 -11.60 -14.75 -4.82
N ALA A 231 -11.37 -16.05 -4.92
CA ALA A 231 -12.38 -17.07 -4.65
C ALA A 231 -12.63 -17.25 -3.15
N LYS A 232 -11.75 -16.70 -2.30
CA LYS A 232 -11.86 -16.77 -0.85
C LYS A 232 -12.89 -15.79 -0.30
N ARG A 233 -13.43 -16.08 0.86
CA ARG A 233 -14.38 -15.24 1.62
C ARG A 233 -13.92 -15.11 3.07
N PRO A 234 -14.47 -14.17 3.86
CA PRO A 234 -14.08 -14.02 5.26
C PRO A 234 -14.09 -15.35 6.03
N ASP A 235 -15.10 -16.19 5.80
CA ASP A 235 -15.23 -17.47 6.49
C ASP A 235 -14.09 -18.46 6.24
N ASP A 236 -13.39 -18.37 5.10
CA ASP A 236 -12.18 -19.16 4.82
C ASP A 236 -11.01 -18.82 5.78
N PHE A 237 -11.08 -17.69 6.49
CA PHE A 237 -9.98 -17.17 7.29
C PHE A 237 -10.18 -17.30 8.80
N LYS A 238 -11.31 -17.82 9.28
CA LYS A 238 -11.65 -17.89 10.72
C LYS A 238 -10.55 -18.50 11.59
N GLU A 239 -9.98 -19.64 11.17
CA GLU A 239 -8.91 -20.28 11.93
C GLU A 239 -7.62 -19.45 11.96
N ARG A 240 -7.27 -18.82 10.84
CA ARG A 240 -6.07 -18.00 10.74
C ARG A 240 -6.23 -16.70 11.52
N ALA A 241 -7.41 -16.08 11.45
CA ALA A 241 -7.78 -14.92 12.25
C ALA A 241 -7.64 -15.22 13.76
N ARG A 242 -8.20 -16.33 14.23
CA ARG A 242 -8.06 -16.77 15.63
C ARG A 242 -6.59 -16.89 16.06
N LYS A 243 -5.75 -17.54 15.24
CA LYS A 243 -4.32 -17.72 15.52
C LYS A 243 -3.57 -16.39 15.58
N ILE A 244 -3.89 -15.45 14.70
CA ILE A 244 -3.30 -14.10 14.69
C ILE A 244 -3.70 -13.34 15.96
N LEU A 245 -4.98 -13.35 16.32
CA LEU A 245 -5.49 -12.67 17.52
C LEU A 245 -4.85 -13.21 18.80
N ILE A 246 -4.77 -14.53 18.96
CA ILE A 246 -4.10 -15.16 20.11
C ILE A 246 -2.62 -14.75 20.18
N ARG A 247 -1.91 -14.79 19.05
CA ARG A 247 -0.51 -14.36 18.98
C ARG A 247 -0.35 -12.87 19.34
N ASN A 248 -1.34 -12.05 19.02
CA ASN A 248 -1.35 -10.62 19.31
C ASN A 248 -1.89 -10.28 20.71
N GLY A 249 -2.04 -11.27 21.59
CA GLY A 249 -2.41 -11.05 23.00
C GLY A 249 -3.90 -11.11 23.29
N VAL A 250 -4.73 -11.64 22.39
CA VAL A 250 -6.16 -11.89 22.62
C VAL A 250 -6.37 -13.40 22.80
N PRO A 251 -6.16 -13.97 24.00
CA PRO A 251 -6.12 -15.43 24.22
C PRO A 251 -7.47 -16.13 23.98
N GLN A 252 -8.58 -15.41 24.18
CA GLN A 252 -9.94 -15.90 23.95
C GLN A 252 -10.69 -14.96 23.01
N PRO A 253 -10.37 -14.97 21.70
CA PRO A 253 -10.99 -14.05 20.75
C PRO A 253 -12.46 -14.41 20.55
N ARG A 254 -13.33 -13.39 20.62
CA ARG A 254 -14.77 -13.53 20.36
C ARG A 254 -15.02 -13.91 18.91
N ALA A 255 -16.09 -14.66 18.65
CA ALA A 255 -16.39 -15.13 17.29
C ALA A 255 -16.82 -13.97 16.37
N ASP A 256 -17.81 -13.19 16.80
CA ASP A 256 -18.48 -12.19 15.99
C ASP A 256 -18.52 -10.81 16.66
N VAL A 257 -18.76 -9.80 15.83
CA VAL A 257 -19.06 -8.43 16.26
C VAL A 257 -20.53 -8.38 16.70
N LEU A 258 -20.77 -8.00 17.95
CA LEU A 258 -22.12 -7.99 18.52
C LEU A 258 -22.91 -6.75 18.13
N ASP A 259 -22.21 -5.62 17.97
CA ASP A 259 -22.75 -4.31 17.64
C ASP A 259 -21.75 -3.54 16.77
N PRO A 260 -22.16 -2.75 15.75
CA PRO A 260 -21.23 -1.97 14.94
C PRO A 260 -20.35 -0.97 15.72
N ASN A 261 -20.79 -0.52 16.90
CA ASN A 261 -20.03 0.36 17.79
C ASN A 261 -19.26 -0.39 18.88
N ASP A 262 -19.16 -1.72 18.79
CA ASP A 262 -18.38 -2.53 19.72
C ASP A 262 -16.92 -2.05 19.76
N PRO A 263 -16.44 -1.50 20.90
CA PRO A 263 -15.09 -0.94 21.02
C PRO A 263 -14.00 -2.01 20.91
N GLU A 264 -14.38 -3.28 21.02
CA GLU A 264 -13.50 -4.43 20.88
C GLU A 264 -13.78 -5.23 19.60
N LYS A 265 -14.52 -4.67 18.62
CA LYS A 265 -14.82 -5.37 17.36
C LYS A 265 -13.57 -5.91 16.66
N GLU A 266 -12.45 -5.20 16.76
CA GLU A 266 -11.16 -5.57 16.17
C GLU A 266 -10.55 -6.84 16.78
N GLN A 267 -10.97 -7.19 18.00
CA GLN A 267 -10.53 -8.40 18.70
C GLN A 267 -11.37 -9.63 18.33
N THR A 268 -12.33 -9.49 17.42
CA THR A 268 -13.21 -10.58 16.98
C THR A 268 -12.60 -11.34 15.80
N ILE A 269 -12.86 -12.65 15.76
CA ILE A 269 -12.49 -13.52 14.65
C ILE A 269 -13.12 -13.01 13.36
N ARG A 270 -14.38 -12.55 13.41
CA ARG A 270 -15.09 -12.02 12.25
C ARG A 270 -14.37 -10.82 11.63
N TRP A 271 -14.10 -9.78 12.42
CA TRP A 271 -13.42 -8.57 11.92
C TRP A 271 -12.04 -8.90 11.34
N GLN A 272 -11.24 -9.69 12.07
CA GLN A 272 -9.91 -10.08 11.59
C GLN A 272 -9.98 -10.95 10.31
N SER A 273 -11.03 -11.76 10.15
CA SER A 273 -11.26 -12.55 8.94
C SER A 273 -11.62 -11.69 7.73
N GLU A 274 -12.41 -10.63 7.94
CA GLU A 274 -12.74 -9.64 6.91
C GLU A 274 -11.47 -8.90 6.46
N ILE A 275 -10.64 -8.43 7.40
CA ILE A 275 -9.33 -7.83 7.10
C ILE A 275 -8.44 -8.76 6.26
N LEU A 276 -8.34 -10.03 6.64
CA LEU A 276 -7.58 -11.03 5.88
C LEU A 276 -8.13 -11.24 4.46
N PHE A 277 -9.44 -11.15 4.29
CA PHE A 277 -10.10 -11.26 3.00
C PHE A 277 -9.77 -10.07 2.09
N TYR A 278 -10.14 -8.84 2.46
CA TYR A 278 -10.07 -7.71 1.54
C TYR A 278 -8.69 -7.02 1.49
N ARG A 279 -7.97 -6.90 2.62
CA ARG A 279 -6.63 -6.25 2.63
C ARG A 279 -5.50 -7.16 2.18
N TYR A 280 -5.66 -8.48 2.28
CA TYR A 280 -4.58 -9.43 1.96
C TYR A 280 -4.95 -10.39 0.84
N SER A 281 -6.02 -11.18 0.98
CA SER A 281 -6.33 -12.22 0.00
C SER A 281 -6.69 -11.64 -1.36
N GLU A 282 -7.54 -10.60 -1.38
CA GLU A 282 -7.95 -9.93 -2.61
C GLU A 282 -6.75 -9.27 -3.31
N ILE A 283 -5.97 -8.44 -2.60
CA ILE A 283 -4.79 -7.78 -3.19
C ILE A 283 -3.76 -8.80 -3.70
N ARG A 284 -3.51 -9.90 -2.98
CA ARG A 284 -2.61 -10.95 -3.46
C ARG A 284 -3.14 -11.68 -4.68
N ARG A 285 -4.47 -11.83 -4.80
CA ARG A 285 -5.08 -12.38 -6.01
C ARG A 285 -4.94 -11.41 -7.20
N ARG A 286 -5.08 -10.10 -6.96
CA ARG A 286 -4.81 -9.06 -7.97
C ARG A 286 -3.36 -9.11 -8.43
N ALA A 287 -2.42 -9.26 -7.51
CA ALA A 287 -1.01 -9.45 -7.82
C ALA A 287 -0.75 -10.68 -8.70
N ALA A 288 -1.39 -11.81 -8.40
CA ALA A 288 -1.26 -13.00 -9.23
C ALA A 288 -1.75 -12.76 -10.67
N LEU A 289 -2.87 -12.04 -10.83
CA LEU A 289 -3.39 -11.66 -12.15
C LEU A 289 -2.41 -10.74 -12.90
N VAL A 290 -1.90 -9.69 -12.23
CA VAL A 290 -0.90 -8.76 -12.78
C VAL A 290 0.35 -9.51 -13.23
N ASN A 291 0.91 -10.31 -12.34
CA ASN A 291 2.25 -10.87 -12.46
C ASN A 291 2.35 -12.09 -13.37
N PHE A 292 1.27 -12.84 -13.56
CA PHE A 292 1.29 -14.12 -14.27
C PHE A 292 0.39 -14.16 -15.51
N LYS A 293 -0.48 -13.17 -15.71
CA LYS A 293 -1.41 -13.14 -16.86
C LYS A 293 -1.35 -11.82 -17.61
N LEU A 294 -1.45 -10.70 -16.91
CA LEU A 294 -1.57 -9.40 -17.57
C LEU A 294 -0.23 -8.85 -18.06
N HIS A 295 0.87 -9.07 -17.32
CA HIS A 295 2.21 -8.52 -17.62
C HIS A 295 2.16 -7.07 -18.15
N PRO A 296 1.54 -6.13 -17.40
CA PRO A 296 1.46 -4.75 -17.84
C PRO A 296 2.83 -4.08 -17.74
N ASP A 297 3.01 -3.01 -18.50
CA ASP A 297 4.15 -2.11 -18.37
C ASP A 297 3.95 -1.16 -17.17
N LEU A 298 2.68 -0.84 -16.86
CA LEU A 298 2.27 0.05 -15.78
C LEU A 298 0.96 -0.44 -15.16
N VAL A 299 0.86 -0.37 -13.83
CA VAL A 299 -0.41 -0.43 -13.10
C VAL A 299 -0.78 0.96 -12.57
N LEU A 300 -2.04 1.37 -12.79
CA LEU A 300 -2.63 2.55 -12.17
C LEU A 300 -3.58 2.10 -11.07
N CYS A 301 -3.22 2.35 -9.82
CA CYS A 301 -4.11 2.14 -8.67
C CYS A 301 -4.95 3.41 -8.47
N LEU A 302 -6.27 3.29 -8.64
CA LEU A 302 -7.19 4.41 -8.57
C LEU A 302 -7.92 4.40 -7.24
N HIS A 303 -7.87 5.50 -6.50
CA HIS A 303 -8.46 5.64 -5.18
C HIS A 303 -9.12 7.01 -4.99
N PHE A 304 -9.86 7.16 -3.89
CA PHE A 304 -10.29 8.45 -3.37
C PHE A 304 -9.84 8.54 -1.91
N ASN A 305 -9.27 9.67 -1.51
CA ASN A 305 -8.85 9.80 -0.13
C ASN A 305 -10.03 10.03 0.83
N ALA A 306 -9.82 9.86 2.13
CA ALA A 306 -10.76 10.28 3.17
C ALA A 306 -9.99 10.70 4.43
N GLU A 307 -10.61 11.55 5.26
CA GLU A 307 -10.05 11.98 6.55
C GLU A 307 -10.94 11.59 7.73
N GLY A 308 -10.42 11.68 8.95
CA GLY A 308 -11.20 11.47 10.16
C GLY A 308 -12.22 12.60 10.36
N TRP A 309 -13.52 12.26 10.40
CA TRP A 309 -14.64 13.21 10.39
C TRP A 309 -15.48 13.26 11.67
N GLY A 310 -14.83 13.04 12.80
CA GLY A 310 -15.46 13.08 14.13
C GLY A 310 -16.16 11.77 14.50
N ASP A 311 -17.23 11.86 15.28
CA ASP A 311 -18.00 10.72 15.78
C ASP A 311 -18.62 9.92 14.62
N PRO A 312 -18.29 8.63 14.45
CA PRO A 312 -18.90 7.79 13.42
C PRO A 312 -20.42 7.68 13.49
N ASN A 313 -21.03 7.92 14.66
CA ASN A 313 -22.48 7.92 14.84
C ASN A 313 -23.14 9.26 14.47
N SER A 314 -22.35 10.32 14.34
CA SER A 314 -22.80 11.65 13.94
C SER A 314 -21.73 12.32 13.06
N PRO A 315 -21.41 11.73 11.88
CA PRO A 315 -20.31 12.19 11.07
C PRO A 315 -20.58 13.56 10.48
N VAL A 316 -19.54 14.41 10.42
CA VAL A 316 -19.64 15.76 9.86
C VAL A 316 -18.68 15.88 8.68
N LEU A 317 -19.21 16.25 7.51
CA LEU A 317 -18.38 16.51 6.34
C LEU A 317 -17.36 17.62 6.63
N LEU A 318 -16.16 17.46 6.07
CA LEU A 318 -15.03 18.35 6.30
C LEU A 318 -14.87 19.35 5.16
N ASP A 319 -14.12 20.42 5.37
CA ASP A 319 -13.71 21.30 4.26
C ASP A 319 -12.38 20.88 3.64
N THR A 320 -11.62 20.01 4.32
CA THR A 320 -10.31 19.55 3.86
C THR A 320 -10.45 18.76 2.56
N ASN A 321 -9.67 19.14 1.57
CA ASN A 321 -9.54 18.42 0.31
C ASN A 321 -8.13 18.58 -0.22
N HIS A 322 -7.57 17.50 -0.78
CA HIS A 322 -6.16 17.50 -1.17
C HIS A 322 -5.89 16.39 -2.21
N LEU A 323 -4.66 16.39 -2.74
CA LEU A 323 -4.16 15.41 -3.69
C LEU A 323 -2.84 14.83 -3.20
N HIS A 324 -2.64 13.53 -3.38
CA HIS A 324 -1.31 12.95 -3.39
C HIS A 324 -1.25 11.70 -4.25
N LEU A 325 -0.04 11.34 -4.64
CA LEU A 325 0.26 10.09 -5.32
C LEU A 325 1.25 9.27 -4.49
N LEU A 326 1.19 7.95 -4.60
CA LEU A 326 2.10 7.04 -3.93
C LEU A 326 2.88 6.18 -4.92
N VAL A 327 4.15 6.00 -4.60
CA VAL A 327 5.08 5.05 -5.22
C VAL A 327 5.62 4.12 -4.13
N ASN A 328 6.24 3.01 -4.49
CA ASN A 328 6.79 2.09 -3.47
C ASN A 328 8.09 2.62 -2.87
N GLY A 329 8.23 2.49 -1.55
CA GLY A 329 9.46 2.77 -0.81
C GLY A 329 9.16 2.92 0.68
N SER A 330 10.06 3.54 1.44
CA SER A 330 9.84 3.88 2.86
C SER A 330 9.47 2.68 3.77
N TYR A 331 10.09 1.52 3.56
CA TYR A 331 9.90 0.33 4.38
C TYR A 331 10.43 0.56 5.80
N LEU A 332 9.71 0.04 6.78
CA LEU A 332 10.10 0.11 8.19
C LEU A 332 11.05 -1.04 8.56
N GLN A 333 11.91 -0.81 9.55
CA GLN A 333 12.83 -1.84 10.05
C GLN A 333 12.10 -3.12 10.46
N ASP A 334 10.97 -3.00 11.18
CA ASP A 334 10.14 -4.14 11.59
C ASP A 334 9.50 -4.90 10.41
N GLU A 335 9.23 -4.22 9.31
CA GLU A 335 8.72 -4.85 8.08
C GLU A 335 9.81 -5.70 7.42
N LEU A 336 11.05 -5.25 7.50
CA LEU A 336 12.22 -5.97 7.01
C LEU A 336 12.58 -7.17 7.89
N GLU A 337 11.94 -7.42 9.03
CA GLU A 337 12.12 -8.68 9.75
C GLU A 337 11.43 -9.87 9.05
N PHE A 338 10.46 -9.61 8.16
CA PHE A 338 9.81 -10.66 7.38
C PHE A 338 10.65 -11.05 6.15
N ASP A 339 10.90 -12.35 6.01
CA ASP A 339 11.71 -12.93 4.94
C ASP A 339 11.13 -12.61 3.54
N ASP A 340 9.81 -12.60 3.41
CA ASP A 340 9.13 -12.27 2.15
C ASP A 340 9.10 -10.78 1.82
N GLU A 341 9.03 -9.91 2.83
CA GLU A 341 9.14 -8.48 2.58
C GLU A 341 10.54 -8.11 2.12
N ARG A 342 11.59 -8.61 2.80
CA ARG A 342 12.98 -8.44 2.34
C ARG A 342 13.18 -8.95 0.91
N PHE A 343 12.66 -10.13 0.60
CA PHE A 343 12.74 -10.67 -0.75
C PHE A 343 12.07 -9.74 -1.78
N GLU A 344 10.87 -9.24 -1.50
CA GLU A 344 10.14 -8.39 -2.43
C GLU A 344 10.79 -7.02 -2.60
N ILE A 345 11.38 -6.40 -1.55
CA ILE A 345 12.11 -5.13 -1.72
C ILE A 345 13.32 -5.30 -2.63
N ILE A 346 14.11 -6.37 -2.42
CA ILE A 346 15.33 -6.58 -3.19
C ILE A 346 14.95 -6.88 -4.63
N ARG A 347 13.91 -7.70 -4.85
CA ARG A 347 13.41 -7.99 -6.19
C ARG A 347 12.93 -6.73 -6.90
N ARG A 348 12.26 -5.82 -6.19
CA ARG A 348 11.72 -4.58 -6.75
C ARG A 348 12.84 -3.59 -7.08
N LEU A 349 13.77 -3.38 -6.16
CA LEU A 349 14.99 -2.59 -6.38
C LEU A 349 15.74 -3.08 -7.63
N LEU A 350 16.00 -4.39 -7.72
CA LEU A 350 16.74 -4.98 -8.85
C LEU A 350 15.97 -4.94 -10.16
N SER A 351 14.64 -4.84 -10.12
CA SER A 351 13.82 -4.67 -11.33
C SER A 351 13.91 -3.28 -11.95
N ARG A 352 14.47 -2.30 -11.22
CA ARG A 352 14.60 -0.90 -11.64
C ARG A 352 13.25 -0.24 -11.91
N ALA A 353 12.20 -0.65 -11.19
CA ALA A 353 10.85 -0.11 -11.37
C ALA A 353 10.77 1.36 -10.93
N TYR A 354 11.51 1.75 -9.88
CA TYR A 354 11.49 3.10 -9.34
C TYR A 354 11.93 4.17 -10.35
N ASP A 355 12.87 3.83 -11.24
CA ASP A 355 13.40 4.75 -12.25
C ASP A 355 12.33 5.19 -13.26
N GLU A 356 11.35 4.32 -13.54
CA GLU A 356 10.18 4.65 -14.36
C GLU A 356 9.05 5.23 -13.50
N GLU A 357 8.81 4.64 -12.32
CA GLU A 357 7.66 4.93 -11.47
C GLU A 357 7.65 6.34 -10.90
N LEU A 358 8.80 6.87 -10.46
CA LEU A 358 8.87 8.22 -9.88
C LEU A 358 8.56 9.33 -10.90
N PRO A 359 9.27 9.45 -12.04
CA PRO A 359 9.01 10.54 -12.98
C PRO A 359 7.61 10.43 -13.61
N LEU A 360 7.12 9.21 -13.83
CA LEU A 360 5.74 8.98 -14.25
C LEU A 360 4.73 9.47 -13.20
N ALA A 361 4.94 9.16 -11.91
CA ALA A 361 4.08 9.65 -10.84
C ALA A 361 4.13 11.18 -10.71
N ASP A 362 5.29 11.80 -10.87
CA ASP A 362 5.43 13.27 -10.86
C ASP A 362 4.66 13.93 -12.02
N GLY A 363 4.77 13.37 -13.24
CA GLY A 363 4.03 13.86 -14.40
C GLY A 363 2.51 13.75 -14.20
N VAL A 364 2.03 12.59 -13.75
CA VAL A 364 0.61 12.39 -13.44
C VAL A 364 0.14 13.31 -12.31
N ALA A 365 0.93 13.46 -11.24
CA ALA A 365 0.59 14.35 -10.13
C ALA A 365 0.49 15.81 -10.58
N THR A 366 1.39 16.24 -11.46
CA THR A 366 1.40 17.62 -12.00
C THR A 366 0.16 17.89 -12.84
N ALA A 367 -0.21 16.97 -13.74
CA ALA A 367 -1.43 17.08 -14.53
C ALA A 367 -2.69 17.09 -13.66
N MET A 368 -2.76 16.21 -12.65
CA MET A 368 -3.86 16.18 -11.68
C MET A 368 -3.94 17.46 -10.86
N ALA A 369 -2.83 17.98 -10.34
CA ALA A 369 -2.81 19.23 -9.58
C ALA A 369 -3.29 20.42 -10.44
N LYS A 370 -2.88 20.48 -11.71
CA LYS A 370 -3.29 21.52 -12.66
C LYS A 370 -4.79 21.46 -12.96
N GLU A 371 -5.35 20.28 -13.16
CA GLU A 371 -6.79 20.14 -13.46
C GLU A 371 -7.65 20.35 -12.21
N MET A 372 -7.26 19.77 -11.08
CA MET A 372 -8.09 19.72 -9.87
C MET A 372 -7.96 20.97 -8.99
N GLN A 373 -6.83 21.68 -9.08
CA GLN A 373 -6.48 22.83 -8.24
C GLN A 373 -6.51 22.51 -6.74
N LEU A 374 -6.08 21.29 -6.37
CA LEU A 374 -6.02 20.82 -4.99
C LEU A 374 -4.63 21.00 -4.39
N PRO A 375 -4.51 21.32 -3.10
CA PRO A 375 -3.23 21.36 -2.42
C PRO A 375 -2.64 19.96 -2.24
N PRO A 376 -1.30 19.84 -2.10
CA PRO A 376 -0.66 18.57 -1.78
C PRO A 376 -1.02 18.12 -0.36
N TYR A 377 -1.34 16.83 -0.20
CA TYR A 377 -1.51 16.23 1.12
C TYR A 377 -0.24 16.42 1.97
N GLN A 378 -0.42 16.70 3.25
CA GLN A 378 0.67 16.73 4.22
C GLN A 378 0.47 15.56 5.19
N TYR A 379 1.33 14.55 5.08
CA TYR A 379 1.33 13.46 6.05
C TYR A 379 1.60 14.02 7.46
N PRO A 380 0.81 13.62 8.47
CA PRO A 380 0.98 14.13 9.84
C PRO A 380 2.29 13.64 10.48
N THR A 381 2.87 12.56 9.96
CA THR A 381 4.16 12.02 10.36
C THR A 381 4.98 11.59 9.15
N THR A 382 6.30 11.61 9.29
CA THR A 382 7.23 11.06 8.30
C THR A 382 7.75 9.68 8.71
N LEU A 383 7.04 8.98 9.60
CA LEU A 383 7.53 7.71 10.17
C LEU A 383 7.32 6.51 9.24
N THR A 384 6.35 6.60 8.33
CA THR A 384 5.94 5.51 7.43
C THR A 384 5.95 5.91 5.96
N THR A 385 6.34 7.15 5.68
CA THR A 385 6.33 7.74 4.34
C THR A 385 7.50 8.68 4.15
N THR A 386 7.93 8.83 2.90
CA THR A 386 8.95 9.79 2.50
C THR A 386 8.44 10.60 1.34
N LYS A 387 8.49 11.94 1.43
CA LYS A 387 8.17 12.80 0.29
C LYS A 387 9.24 12.65 -0.78
N VAL A 388 8.84 12.41 -2.03
CA VAL A 388 9.75 12.17 -3.17
C VAL A 388 9.28 12.95 -4.40
N GLY A 389 10.14 13.00 -5.41
CA GLY A 389 9.83 13.69 -6.66
C GLY A 389 9.94 15.21 -6.55
N THR A 390 9.58 15.89 -7.62
CA THR A 390 9.68 17.35 -7.76
C THR A 390 8.33 18.05 -7.75
N SER A 391 7.24 17.33 -8.03
CA SER A 391 5.89 17.89 -8.06
C SER A 391 5.41 18.40 -6.68
N GLY A 392 5.96 17.82 -5.61
CA GLY A 392 5.53 18.08 -4.24
C GLY A 392 4.30 17.29 -3.79
N TYR A 393 3.77 16.40 -4.64
CA TYR A 393 2.56 15.60 -4.40
C TYR A 393 2.84 14.09 -4.22
N VAL A 394 4.06 13.63 -4.52
CA VAL A 394 4.39 12.20 -4.51
C VAL A 394 5.05 11.79 -3.19
N TYR A 395 4.63 10.65 -2.65
CA TYR A 395 5.25 10.02 -1.49
C TYR A 395 5.63 8.57 -1.78
N ALA A 396 6.81 8.16 -1.30
CA ALA A 396 7.18 6.77 -1.20
C ALA A 396 6.54 6.14 0.05
N ARG A 397 5.86 5.01 -0.12
CA ARG A 397 5.20 4.26 0.96
C ARG A 397 5.16 2.77 0.67
N ASN A 398 5.28 1.96 1.72
CA ASN A 398 5.24 0.50 1.60
C ASN A 398 3.79 -0.03 1.65
N LEU A 399 3.08 0.05 0.52
CA LEU A 399 1.75 -0.55 0.36
C LEU A 399 1.86 -1.96 -0.23
N LEU A 400 0.94 -2.86 0.14
CA LEU A 400 0.99 -4.26 -0.31
C LEU A 400 0.99 -4.37 -1.84
N ALA A 401 0.08 -3.67 -2.53
CA ALA A 401 0.01 -3.70 -4.00
C ALA A 401 1.29 -3.17 -4.65
N THR A 402 1.79 -2.01 -4.19
CA THR A 402 3.04 -1.42 -4.72
C THR A 402 4.25 -2.30 -4.43
N ARG A 403 4.23 -3.09 -3.35
CA ARG A 403 5.29 -4.08 -3.04
C ARG A 403 5.28 -5.28 -3.98
N ILE A 404 4.10 -5.87 -4.24
CA ILE A 404 4.02 -7.21 -4.86
C ILE A 404 3.63 -7.22 -6.34
N TYR A 405 3.23 -6.09 -6.92
CA TYR A 405 3.04 -5.97 -8.38
C TYR A 405 4.41 -5.84 -9.07
N ARG A 406 4.64 -6.65 -10.09
CA ARG A 406 5.96 -6.87 -10.73
C ARG A 406 6.24 -5.92 -11.90
N CYS A 407 5.79 -4.69 -11.77
CA CYS A 407 5.92 -3.59 -12.72
C CYS A 407 5.88 -2.25 -11.95
N PRO A 408 6.16 -1.12 -12.62
CA PRO A 408 5.78 0.21 -12.15
C PRO A 408 4.30 0.27 -11.73
N VAL A 409 4.03 0.96 -10.63
CA VAL A 409 2.73 1.19 -10.02
C VAL A 409 2.64 2.65 -9.59
N VAL A 410 1.66 3.36 -10.11
CA VAL A 410 1.31 4.70 -9.63
C VAL A 410 -0.01 4.60 -8.88
N TYR A 411 0.01 4.99 -7.61
CA TYR A 411 -1.17 5.08 -6.77
C TYR A 411 -1.69 6.51 -6.77
N CYS A 412 -2.93 6.71 -7.21
CA CYS A 412 -3.56 8.03 -7.26
C CYS A 412 -4.57 8.16 -6.13
N GLU A 413 -4.38 9.13 -5.23
CA GLU A 413 -5.24 9.43 -4.09
C GLU A 413 -5.74 10.89 -4.13
N PRO A 414 -6.49 11.29 -5.18
CA PRO A 414 -7.17 12.58 -5.21
C PRO A 414 -8.42 12.58 -4.34
N TYR A 415 -8.91 13.78 -4.05
CA TYR A 415 -10.22 14.06 -3.48
C TYR A 415 -10.52 13.38 -2.14
N VAL A 416 -10.69 14.19 -1.11
CA VAL A 416 -11.22 13.72 0.19
C VAL A 416 -12.72 13.49 0.05
N MET A 417 -13.14 12.23 -0.09
CA MET A 417 -14.53 11.84 -0.40
C MET A 417 -15.55 12.36 0.62
N ASN A 418 -15.14 12.51 1.87
CA ASN A 418 -15.94 13.04 2.95
C ASN A 418 -15.75 14.55 3.20
N SER A 419 -15.27 15.28 2.18
CA SER A 419 -15.32 16.74 2.18
C SER A 419 -16.66 17.26 1.63
N ASN A 420 -17.09 18.45 2.04
CA ASN A 420 -18.33 19.09 1.59
C ASN A 420 -18.39 19.24 0.07
N ASP A 421 -17.31 19.72 -0.55
CA ASP A 421 -17.22 19.88 -2.00
C ASP A 421 -17.27 18.54 -2.73
N VAL A 422 -16.40 17.60 -2.35
CA VAL A 422 -16.30 16.31 -3.04
C VAL A 422 -17.56 15.49 -2.86
N PHE A 423 -18.16 15.49 -1.66
CA PHE A 423 -19.44 14.83 -1.43
C PHE A 423 -20.52 15.37 -2.38
N ALA A 424 -20.67 16.69 -2.50
CA ALA A 424 -21.64 17.29 -3.41
C ALA A 424 -21.37 16.90 -4.88
N ARG A 425 -20.09 16.90 -5.29
CA ARG A 425 -19.69 16.48 -6.65
C ARG A 425 -19.94 14.99 -6.92
N ILE A 426 -19.76 14.13 -5.93
CA ILE A 426 -20.12 12.70 -6.02
C ILE A 426 -21.64 12.54 -6.15
N GLN A 427 -22.42 13.24 -5.33
CA GLN A 427 -23.89 13.19 -5.38
C GLN A 427 -24.45 13.75 -6.69
N ALA A 428 -23.77 14.70 -7.33
CA ALA A 428 -24.13 15.22 -8.65
C ALA A 428 -24.00 14.17 -9.78
N GLY A 429 -23.25 13.08 -9.53
CA GLY A 429 -23.07 11.97 -10.45
C GLY A 429 -22.12 12.26 -11.62
N ASP A 430 -22.10 11.34 -12.58
CA ASP A 430 -21.41 11.53 -13.85
C ASP A 430 -22.28 12.31 -14.83
N TYR A 431 -21.69 13.30 -15.49
CA TYR A 431 -22.33 14.16 -16.49
C TYR A 431 -21.32 14.64 -17.53
N GLU A 432 -21.80 14.86 -18.75
CA GLU A 432 -21.03 15.46 -19.84
C GLU A 432 -20.91 16.97 -19.67
N GLY A 433 -19.80 17.54 -20.15
CA GLY A 433 -19.57 18.99 -20.13
C GLY A 433 -19.38 19.56 -18.72
N MET A 434 -19.90 20.77 -18.51
CA MET A 434 -19.81 21.52 -17.26
C MET A 434 -21.17 21.57 -16.59
N ARG A 435 -21.18 21.56 -15.25
CA ARG A 435 -22.37 21.78 -14.43
C ARG A 435 -22.00 22.59 -13.21
N ASN A 436 -22.90 23.44 -12.78
CA ASN A 436 -22.78 24.16 -11.52
C ASN A 436 -22.96 23.18 -10.34
N VAL A 437 -21.91 23.00 -9.55
CA VAL A 437 -21.95 22.30 -8.26
C VAL A 437 -21.40 23.27 -7.22
N ASN A 438 -22.20 23.58 -6.20
CA ASN A 438 -21.86 24.54 -5.14
C ASN A 438 -21.38 25.91 -5.68
N GLY A 439 -22.07 26.43 -6.70
CA GLY A 439 -21.76 27.75 -7.28
C GLY A 439 -20.61 27.75 -8.28
N THR A 440 -19.93 26.61 -8.51
CA THR A 440 -18.80 26.52 -9.44
C THR A 440 -19.17 25.65 -10.65
N GLU A 441 -19.00 26.19 -11.85
CA GLU A 441 -19.08 25.42 -13.10
C GLU A 441 -17.86 24.51 -13.24
N ARG A 442 -18.07 23.18 -13.16
CA ARG A 442 -16.97 22.20 -13.23
C ARG A 442 -17.38 20.95 -13.99
N LYS A 443 -16.39 20.22 -14.51
CA LYS A 443 -16.57 18.86 -15.03
C LYS A 443 -17.01 17.92 -13.92
N SER A 444 -17.65 16.82 -14.32
CA SER A 444 -17.87 15.71 -13.40
C SER A 444 -16.55 15.28 -12.78
N ILE A 445 -16.54 15.05 -11.46
CA ILE A 445 -15.36 14.64 -10.70
C ILE A 445 -14.72 13.38 -11.28
N PHE A 446 -15.53 12.47 -11.83
CA PHE A 446 -15.05 11.22 -12.41
C PHE A 446 -14.32 11.43 -13.75
N ARG A 447 -14.80 12.38 -14.55
CA ARG A 447 -14.20 12.74 -15.83
C ARG A 447 -12.97 13.61 -15.64
N GLU A 448 -13.03 14.57 -14.73
CA GLU A 448 -11.89 15.38 -14.29
C GLU A 448 -10.72 14.47 -13.84
N TYR A 449 -11.01 13.46 -13.04
CA TYR A 449 -10.01 12.46 -12.64
C TYR A 449 -9.50 11.63 -13.84
N ALA A 450 -10.39 11.07 -14.66
CA ALA A 450 -9.97 10.27 -15.80
C ALA A 450 -9.14 11.07 -16.82
N ASP A 451 -9.52 12.31 -17.12
CA ASP A 451 -8.85 13.19 -18.07
C ASP A 451 -7.45 13.58 -17.55
N SER A 452 -7.33 14.01 -16.29
CA SER A 452 -6.04 14.39 -15.73
C SER A 452 -5.00 13.25 -15.67
N VAL A 453 -5.44 12.01 -15.41
CA VAL A 453 -4.56 10.83 -15.51
C VAL A 453 -4.14 10.58 -16.95
N VAL A 454 -5.04 10.74 -17.93
CA VAL A 454 -4.73 10.59 -19.35
C VAL A 454 -3.69 11.62 -19.78
N ASP A 455 -3.87 12.88 -19.40
CA ASP A 455 -2.99 13.98 -19.77
C ASP A 455 -1.57 13.75 -19.23
N GLY A 456 -1.43 13.43 -17.94
CA GLY A 456 -0.12 13.16 -17.34
C GLY A 456 0.60 11.96 -17.93
N LEU A 457 -0.13 10.90 -18.31
CA LEU A 457 0.46 9.75 -19.01
C LEU A 457 0.87 10.11 -20.44
N ALA A 458 0.01 10.85 -21.16
CA ALA A 458 0.29 11.25 -22.53
C ALA A 458 1.54 12.14 -22.59
N GLU A 459 1.66 13.10 -21.67
CA GLU A 459 2.83 14.00 -21.53
C GLU A 459 4.09 13.19 -21.23
N TYR A 460 4.11 12.40 -20.14
CA TYR A 460 5.27 11.58 -19.77
C TYR A 460 5.74 10.66 -20.90
N TYR A 461 4.83 9.90 -21.52
CA TYR A 461 5.21 8.97 -22.59
C TYR A 461 5.54 9.66 -23.91
N SER A 462 5.11 10.91 -24.14
CA SER A 462 5.55 11.68 -25.31
C SER A 462 6.99 12.13 -25.11
N GLU A 463 7.28 12.76 -23.97
CA GLU A 463 8.63 13.24 -23.63
C GLU A 463 9.65 12.10 -23.58
N ALA A 464 9.35 11.03 -22.84
CA ALA A 464 10.25 9.89 -22.68
C ALA A 464 10.50 9.12 -23.99
N ARG A 465 9.73 9.38 -25.05
CA ARG A 465 9.83 8.72 -26.36
C ARG A 465 10.07 9.70 -27.52
N GLY A 466 10.57 10.89 -27.20
CA GLY A 466 11.11 11.85 -28.16
C GLY A 466 10.07 12.62 -28.99
N LEU A 467 8.91 12.90 -28.40
CA LEU A 467 7.87 13.76 -28.97
C LEU A 467 7.72 15.03 -28.15
#